data_AF-A0A432HTE4-F1
#
_entry.id   AF-A0A432HTE4-F1
#
_cell.length_a   1.000
_cell.length_b   1.000
_cell.length_c   1.000
_cell.angle_alpha   90.00
_cell.angle_beta   90.00
_cell.angle_gamma   90.00
#
_symmetry.space_group_name_H-M   'P 1'
#
loop_
_entity.id
_entity.type
_entity.pdbx_description
1 polymer ?
#
loop_
_entity_poly.entity_id
_entity_poly.type
_entity_poly.pdbx_seq_one_letter_code
_entity_poly.pdbx_strand_id
1 'polypeptide(L)'
;MVRSSLAPVAPFLVLLSFSFSVAAAAGQQPVASPERELLDQYCVSCHNDTRRTAGLALDTMDLANVGDGAEVWEKVVTKLRAGMMPPAGRPRPDQASYVSLTSYLETELDRAAASNPDPGRSDALRRLNATEYQNAIRDLLHLEIDVTALLPADDSSAGFDNVSLGGLDPGRLERYLTAARKISRLAVGAAVRSAVADTFIIPSDLNQTGHIEGLPFGTRGGATVRYNFPVDAEYELRVELGKSWNSNSVGGLRAPHDVVITVDGEPVTVMTVTRPRRPRRPPAQQQDPQEPQQRQPQQQGQEQQQAVGQFLYQPGGRAADADLVVRVPVTAGPRTVGAAFVSKGFQLLERHRQPFQKIHITVGGDQRAEPNVYSITITGPFDATGPGDTPSRRRVFPCRPTDASQAAEAGCAQEILATLARRAYRRPVTDADVALLLGFYREGREVGDFDAGIEMALRRLLVSPEFLFRVERDPEDDSRGPYDISDLALASRLSFFLWASIPDDELLDVAANGTLRDPGVLEAQVRRMLADPRADTLVTNFAAQWLYLRNLPAVSPNFITFPDFDDTLRRAMRQETELFFGSIIHEDRSALDLLTADYTFLNERLAK
;
A
#
# COMPACT_ATOMS: atom_id res chain seq x y z
N MET A 1 87.72 -0.90 18.42
CA MET A 1 88.51 -1.19 17.20
C MET A 1 88.03 -0.23 16.11
N VAL A 2 88.69 0.91 15.98
CA VAL A 2 89.68 1.26 14.92
C VAL A 2 89.00 1.77 13.65
N ARG A 3 89.19 3.08 13.43
CA ARG A 3 89.02 3.84 12.18
C ARG A 3 89.73 3.14 11.02
N SER A 4 89.25 3.32 9.77
CA SER A 4 90.03 4.04 8.74
C SER A 4 89.38 3.98 7.36
N SER A 5 89.51 5.13 6.70
CA SER A 5 89.33 5.45 5.29
C SER A 5 89.99 4.47 4.32
N LEU A 6 89.52 4.44 3.08
CA LEU A 6 90.34 4.40 1.86
C LEU A 6 89.48 4.75 0.63
N ALA A 7 89.90 5.78 -0.10
CA ALA A 7 89.61 6.04 -1.51
C ALA A 7 90.92 5.80 -2.29
N PRO A 8 91.01 6.02 -3.62
CA PRO A 8 90.22 5.52 -4.75
C PRO A 8 91.15 4.77 -5.76
N VAL A 9 90.58 4.07 -6.75
CA VAL A 9 91.32 3.68 -7.98
C VAL A 9 90.42 3.88 -9.19
N ALA A 10 90.82 4.79 -10.08
CA ALA A 10 90.26 4.96 -11.40
C ALA A 10 90.82 3.92 -12.37
N PRO A 11 90.06 3.53 -13.40
CA PRO A 11 90.64 3.30 -14.70
C PRO A 11 89.97 4.15 -15.79
N PHE A 12 90.84 4.70 -16.62
CA PHE A 12 90.58 5.32 -17.92
C PHE A 12 89.62 4.48 -18.76
N LEU A 13 88.58 5.11 -19.32
CA LEU A 13 87.90 4.60 -20.51
C LEU A 13 87.54 5.75 -21.47
N VAL A 14 88.21 5.66 -22.62
CA VAL A 14 88.07 6.33 -23.91
C VAL A 14 86.72 7.06 -24.14
N LEU A 15 86.79 8.37 -24.30
CA LEU A 15 85.72 9.21 -24.85
C LEU A 15 85.62 8.98 -26.37
N LEU A 16 84.62 8.18 -26.78
CA LEU A 16 84.08 8.19 -28.14
C LEU A 16 82.89 9.17 -28.15
N SER A 17 83.10 10.36 -28.70
CA SER A 17 82.07 11.37 -28.94
C SER A 17 81.13 10.90 -30.06
N PHE A 18 80.04 10.23 -29.68
CA PHE A 18 78.87 10.06 -30.54
C PHE A 18 77.96 11.28 -30.40
N SER A 19 77.96 12.13 -31.42
CA SER A 19 76.93 13.17 -31.58
C SER A 19 75.60 12.50 -31.91
N PHE A 20 74.80 12.19 -30.89
CA PHE A 20 73.39 11.87 -31.08
C PHE A 20 72.64 13.19 -31.32
N SER A 21 72.23 13.43 -32.57
CA SER A 21 71.16 14.39 -32.86
C SER A 21 69.90 13.91 -32.17
N VAL A 22 69.56 14.54 -31.05
CA VAL A 22 68.21 14.47 -30.48
C VAL A 22 67.30 15.19 -31.47
N ALA A 23 66.63 14.43 -32.32
CA ALA A 23 65.47 14.93 -33.02
C ALA A 23 64.42 15.25 -31.94
N ALA A 24 64.19 16.54 -31.70
CA ALA A 24 63.07 16.99 -30.90
C ALA A 24 61.80 16.46 -31.58
N ALA A 25 61.16 15.47 -30.95
CA ALA A 25 59.79 15.13 -31.25
C ALA A 25 58.98 16.40 -30.97
N ALA A 26 58.55 17.08 -32.03
CA ALA A 26 57.54 18.11 -31.92
C ALA A 26 56.35 17.46 -31.21
N GLY A 27 56.01 17.96 -30.03
CA GLY A 27 54.80 17.54 -29.34
C GLY A 27 53.62 17.78 -30.27
N GLN A 28 52.98 16.70 -30.72
CA GLN A 28 51.67 16.77 -31.32
C GLN A 28 50.78 17.52 -30.33
N GLN A 29 50.30 18.71 -30.70
CA GLN A 29 49.21 19.35 -29.98
C GLN A 29 48.02 18.37 -29.99
N PRO A 30 47.28 18.21 -28.87
CA PRO A 30 46.10 17.37 -28.87
C PRO A 30 45.16 17.91 -29.95
N VAL A 31 44.93 17.10 -30.99
CA VAL A 31 43.94 17.41 -32.01
C VAL A 31 42.60 17.50 -31.30
N ALA A 32 41.91 18.64 -31.42
CA ALA A 32 40.60 18.82 -30.80
C ALA A 32 39.68 17.69 -31.27
N SER A 33 38.98 17.05 -30.34
CA SER A 33 38.06 15.98 -30.71
C SER A 33 36.92 16.55 -31.56
N PRO A 34 36.33 15.77 -32.49
CA PRO A 34 35.18 16.22 -33.28
C PRO A 34 34.03 16.78 -32.42
N GLU A 35 33.87 16.23 -31.21
CA GLU A 35 32.88 16.67 -30.22
C GLU A 35 33.20 18.07 -29.68
N ARG A 36 34.48 18.36 -29.40
CA ARG A 36 34.94 19.70 -28.97
C ARG A 36 34.70 20.74 -30.06
N GLU A 37 34.99 20.41 -31.32
CA GLU A 37 34.75 21.30 -32.46
C GLU A 37 33.27 21.65 -32.61
N LEU A 38 32.38 20.65 -32.52
CA LEU A 38 30.93 20.88 -32.54
C LEU A 38 30.49 21.78 -31.39
N LEU A 39 31.01 21.54 -30.19
CA LEU A 39 30.62 22.31 -29.01
C LEU A 39 31.11 23.76 -29.11
N ASP A 40 32.30 23.99 -29.65
CA ASP A 40 32.84 25.32 -29.91
C ASP A 40 32.01 26.09 -30.94
N GLN A 41 31.66 25.43 -32.03
CA GLN A 41 30.91 26.05 -33.13
C GLN A 41 29.48 26.41 -32.72
N TYR A 42 28.78 25.52 -32.01
CA TYR A 42 27.34 25.63 -31.80
C TYR A 42 26.94 26.05 -30.38
N CYS A 43 27.78 25.84 -29.36
CA CYS A 43 27.42 26.07 -27.96
C CYS A 43 28.24 27.21 -27.31
N VAL A 44 29.56 27.24 -27.51
CA VAL A 44 30.48 28.15 -26.81
C VAL A 44 30.25 29.62 -27.15
N SER A 45 29.70 29.96 -28.32
CA SER A 45 29.34 31.35 -28.65
C SER A 45 28.37 32.02 -27.65
N CYS A 46 27.61 31.21 -26.91
CA CYS A 46 26.67 31.64 -25.87
C CYS A 46 27.06 31.17 -24.46
N HIS A 47 27.56 29.94 -24.33
CA HIS A 47 27.90 29.29 -23.07
C HIS A 47 29.41 29.26 -22.87
N ASN A 48 30.00 30.43 -22.65
CA ASN A 48 31.42 30.59 -22.35
C ASN A 48 31.64 31.38 -21.06
N ASP A 49 32.87 31.40 -20.56
CA ASP A 49 33.21 32.04 -19.29
C ASP A 49 32.95 33.55 -19.28
N THR A 50 32.92 34.20 -20.43
CA THR A 50 32.62 35.64 -20.56
C THR A 50 31.12 35.92 -20.55
N ARG A 51 30.33 35.19 -21.36
CA ARG A 51 28.91 35.48 -21.57
C ARG A 51 28.01 34.77 -20.54
N ARG A 52 28.38 33.57 -20.12
CA ARG A 52 27.69 32.71 -19.14
C ARG A 52 26.17 32.71 -19.32
N THR A 53 25.69 32.50 -20.54
CA THR A 53 24.25 32.45 -20.79
C THR A 53 23.63 31.35 -19.93
N ALA A 54 22.60 31.70 -19.15
CA ALA A 54 22.00 30.82 -18.13
C ALA A 54 22.99 30.29 -17.06
N GLY A 55 24.06 31.04 -16.78
CA GLY A 55 25.08 30.68 -15.80
C GLY A 55 26.05 29.58 -16.24
N LEU A 56 26.03 29.18 -17.52
CA LEU A 56 26.78 28.04 -18.04
C LEU A 56 28.00 28.46 -18.87
N ALA A 57 29.16 27.86 -18.60
CA ALA A 57 30.40 28.00 -19.36
C ALA A 57 30.92 26.61 -19.75
N LEU A 58 30.97 26.31 -21.05
CA LEU A 58 31.36 25.01 -21.59
C LEU A 58 32.74 25.02 -22.27
N ASP A 59 33.34 26.20 -22.42
CA ASP A 59 34.71 26.40 -22.91
C ASP A 59 35.76 25.99 -21.88
N THR A 60 35.42 26.03 -20.59
CA THR A 60 36.31 25.66 -19.48
C THR A 60 36.12 24.22 -19.01
N MET A 61 35.13 23.51 -19.54
CA MET A 61 34.85 22.13 -19.15
C MET A 61 35.64 21.13 -19.99
N ASP A 62 36.14 20.08 -19.35
CA ASP A 62 36.91 19.03 -19.99
C ASP A 62 36.00 17.97 -20.61
N LEU A 63 36.08 17.80 -21.93
CA LEU A 63 35.36 16.74 -22.65
C LEU A 63 36.09 15.40 -22.61
N ALA A 64 37.37 15.37 -22.22
CA ALA A 64 38.12 14.13 -22.01
C ALA A 64 37.81 13.50 -20.65
N ASN A 65 37.31 14.28 -19.69
CA ASN A 65 36.84 13.79 -18.39
C ASN A 65 35.47 14.35 -18.03
N VAL A 66 34.45 13.90 -18.77
CA VAL A 66 33.05 14.33 -18.61
C VAL A 66 32.54 14.07 -17.19
N GLY A 67 33.04 13.03 -16.50
CA GLY A 67 32.64 12.66 -15.14
C GLY A 67 32.81 13.77 -14.10
N ASP A 68 33.87 14.57 -14.19
CA ASP A 68 34.15 15.67 -13.24
C ASP A 68 33.07 16.77 -13.28
N GLY A 69 32.33 16.87 -14.39
CA GLY A 69 31.27 17.85 -14.62
C GLY A 69 29.88 17.22 -14.77
N ALA A 70 29.67 16.00 -14.26
CA ALA A 70 28.48 15.18 -14.58
C ALA A 70 27.14 15.92 -14.42
N GLU A 71 26.92 16.63 -13.30
CA GLU A 71 25.67 17.36 -13.05
C GLU A 71 25.36 18.42 -14.14
N VAL A 72 26.40 19.06 -14.67
CA VAL A 72 26.26 20.07 -15.74
C VAL A 72 26.03 19.38 -17.08
N TRP A 73 26.80 18.34 -17.37
CA TRP A 73 26.69 17.60 -18.63
C TRP A 73 25.36 16.86 -18.77
N GLU A 74 24.79 16.31 -17.69
CA GLU A 74 23.43 15.73 -17.72
C GLU A 74 22.37 16.77 -18.08
N LYS A 75 22.48 18.00 -17.58
CA LYS A 75 21.59 19.11 -17.97
C LYS A 75 21.76 19.44 -19.46
N VAL A 76 22.99 19.42 -19.97
CA VAL A 76 23.28 19.63 -21.40
C VAL A 76 22.64 18.53 -22.24
N VAL A 77 22.88 17.26 -21.90
CA VAL A 77 22.29 16.09 -22.56
C VAL A 77 20.76 16.18 -22.57
N THR A 78 20.14 16.54 -21.44
CA THR A 78 18.68 16.73 -21.35
C THR A 78 18.19 17.79 -22.34
N LYS A 79 18.90 18.92 -22.48
CA LYS A 79 18.55 19.97 -23.47
C LYS A 79 18.78 19.52 -24.91
N LEU A 80 19.80 18.70 -25.16
CA LEU A 80 20.08 18.13 -26.48
C LEU A 80 19.02 17.10 -26.88
N ARG A 81 18.69 16.13 -26.01
CA ARG A 81 17.64 15.13 -26.25
C ARG A 81 16.28 15.76 -26.50
N ALA A 82 15.97 16.86 -25.83
CA ALA A 82 14.75 17.63 -26.06
C ALA A 82 14.79 18.54 -27.31
N GLY A 83 15.90 18.59 -28.06
CA GLY A 83 16.05 19.46 -29.23
C GLY A 83 15.97 20.95 -28.89
N MET A 84 16.19 21.34 -27.63
CA MET A 84 16.09 22.74 -27.18
C MET A 84 17.34 23.56 -27.48
N MET A 85 18.49 22.90 -27.67
CA MET A 85 19.77 23.54 -27.98
C MET A 85 20.35 23.02 -29.30
N PRO A 86 20.98 23.87 -30.12
CA PRO A 86 20.89 25.34 -30.11
C PRO A 86 19.43 25.83 -30.26
N PRO A 87 19.04 26.99 -29.72
CA PRO A 87 17.64 27.45 -29.75
C PRO A 87 17.17 27.76 -31.17
N ALA A 88 15.85 27.83 -31.35
CA ALA A 88 15.25 28.16 -32.65
C ALA A 88 15.84 29.46 -33.24
N GLY A 89 16.16 29.43 -34.53
CA GLY A 89 16.77 30.56 -35.25
C GLY A 89 18.31 30.64 -35.15
N ARG A 90 18.97 29.74 -34.42
CA ARG A 90 20.44 29.59 -34.44
C ARG A 90 20.88 28.50 -35.42
N PRO A 91 22.11 28.58 -35.97
CA PRO A 91 22.71 27.47 -36.70
C PRO A 91 22.72 26.20 -35.85
N ARG A 92 22.40 25.07 -36.46
CA ARG A 92 22.40 23.76 -35.80
C ARG A 92 23.30 22.80 -36.60
N PRO A 93 23.94 21.84 -35.94
CA PRO A 93 24.63 20.78 -36.64
C PRO A 93 23.62 19.91 -37.39
N ASP A 94 24.12 19.13 -38.35
CA ASP A 94 23.31 18.09 -39.00
C ASP A 94 22.88 17.01 -37.99
N GLN A 95 21.86 16.23 -38.37
CA GLN A 95 21.26 15.24 -37.48
C GLN A 95 22.26 14.18 -36.99
N ALA A 96 23.19 13.74 -37.84
CA ALA A 96 24.16 12.72 -37.48
C ALA A 96 25.15 13.26 -36.45
N SER A 97 25.70 14.45 -36.68
CA SER A 97 26.59 15.14 -35.74
C SER A 97 25.90 15.43 -34.40
N TYR A 98 24.63 15.82 -34.43
CA TYR A 98 23.83 16.09 -33.23
C TYR A 98 23.65 14.84 -32.36
N VAL A 99 23.27 13.73 -32.99
CA VAL A 99 23.09 12.43 -32.31
C VAL A 99 24.43 11.89 -31.82
N SER A 100 25.51 12.06 -32.60
CA SER A 100 26.86 11.63 -32.22
C SER A 100 27.35 12.33 -30.95
N LEU A 101 27.26 13.66 -30.88
CA LEU A 101 27.67 14.41 -29.69
C LEU A 101 26.84 14.03 -28.46
N THR A 102 25.53 13.89 -28.63
CA THR A 102 24.64 13.50 -27.52
C THR A 102 24.99 12.10 -27.01
N SER A 103 25.20 11.14 -27.92
CA SER A 103 25.54 9.76 -27.56
C SER A 103 26.93 9.65 -26.93
N TYR A 104 27.90 10.47 -27.37
CA TYR A 104 29.22 10.56 -26.75
C TYR A 104 29.11 11.00 -25.29
N LEU A 105 28.43 12.13 -25.03
CA LEU A 105 28.29 12.66 -23.68
C LEU A 105 27.60 11.65 -22.75
N GLU A 106 26.52 11.02 -23.21
CA GLU A 106 25.84 9.95 -22.46
C GLU A 106 26.77 8.77 -22.17
N THR A 107 27.50 8.28 -23.17
CA THR A 107 28.42 7.15 -23.01
C THR A 107 29.54 7.46 -22.01
N GLU A 108 30.10 8.68 -22.04
CA GLU A 108 31.13 9.10 -21.09
C GLU A 108 30.56 9.27 -19.67
N LEU A 109 29.36 9.83 -19.52
CA LEU A 109 28.66 9.92 -18.23
C LEU A 109 28.37 8.54 -17.65
N ASP A 110 27.84 7.63 -18.47
CA ASP A 110 27.55 6.25 -18.06
C ASP A 110 28.82 5.52 -17.63
N ARG A 111 29.93 5.71 -18.36
CA ARG A 111 31.23 5.13 -17.99
C ARG A 111 31.76 5.70 -16.67
N ALA A 112 31.64 7.01 -16.48
CA ALA A 112 32.05 7.67 -15.24
C ALA A 112 31.23 7.17 -14.05
N ALA A 113 29.89 7.11 -14.20
CA ALA A 113 28.98 6.59 -13.19
C ALA A 113 29.24 5.12 -12.85
N ALA A 114 29.55 4.28 -13.85
CA ALA A 114 29.90 2.87 -13.62
C ALA A 114 31.24 2.71 -12.87
N SER A 115 32.18 3.63 -13.07
CA SER A 115 33.52 3.58 -12.45
C SER A 115 33.53 4.13 -11.03
N ASN A 116 32.66 5.10 -10.74
CA ASN A 116 32.48 5.68 -9.41
C ASN A 116 30.98 5.91 -9.13
N PRO A 117 30.24 4.86 -8.75
CA PRO A 117 28.81 4.97 -8.50
C PRO A 117 28.51 5.94 -7.35
N ASP A 118 27.72 6.97 -7.63
CA ASP A 118 27.19 7.89 -6.61
C ASP A 118 25.66 7.84 -6.60
N PRO A 119 25.06 6.89 -5.86
CA PRO A 119 23.61 6.83 -5.69
C PRO A 119 23.08 7.92 -4.75
N GLY A 120 23.93 8.82 -4.25
CA GLY A 120 23.60 9.77 -3.20
C GLY A 120 23.44 9.12 -1.82
N ARG A 121 22.93 9.91 -0.87
CA ARG A 121 22.63 9.45 0.49
C ARG A 121 21.13 9.26 0.71
N SER A 122 20.81 8.22 1.47
CA SER A 122 19.50 8.01 2.06
C SER A 122 19.42 8.67 3.44
N ASP A 123 18.20 8.98 3.89
CA ASP A 123 17.98 9.35 5.29
C ASP A 123 18.37 8.20 6.21
N ALA A 124 19.21 8.48 7.21
CA ALA A 124 19.68 7.49 8.18
C ALA A 124 18.53 6.84 8.98
N LEU A 125 17.40 7.54 9.13
CA LEU A 125 16.22 7.07 9.83
C LEU A 125 14.98 7.27 8.96
N ARG A 126 14.39 6.17 8.49
CA ARG A 126 13.13 6.19 7.74
C ARG A 126 12.06 5.40 8.48
N ARG A 127 11.00 6.08 8.90
CA ARG A 127 9.84 5.41 9.50
C ARG A 127 9.17 4.50 8.45
N LEU A 128 8.53 3.42 8.86
CA LEU A 128 7.59 2.69 8.00
C LEU A 128 6.34 3.54 7.74
N ASN A 129 5.90 3.62 6.48
CA ASN A 129 4.59 4.20 6.18
C ASN A 129 3.45 3.24 6.60
N ALA A 130 2.20 3.70 6.53
CA ALA A 130 1.04 2.91 6.94
C ALA A 130 0.92 1.58 6.17
N THR A 131 1.20 1.59 4.86
CA THR A 131 1.16 0.39 4.01
C THR A 131 2.26 -0.60 4.41
N GLU A 132 3.49 -0.11 4.58
CA GLU A 132 4.64 -0.89 5.02
C GLU A 132 4.44 -1.47 6.42
N TYR A 133 3.84 -0.71 7.35
CA TYR A 133 3.48 -1.19 8.67
C TYR A 133 2.44 -2.32 8.57
N GLN A 134 1.37 -2.15 7.78
CA GLN A 134 0.37 -3.19 7.56
C GLN A 134 0.98 -4.48 7.03
N ASN A 135 1.83 -4.38 6.00
CA ASN A 135 2.50 -5.52 5.39
C ASN A 135 3.50 -6.18 6.36
N ALA A 136 4.25 -5.39 7.12
CA ALA A 136 5.16 -5.90 8.14
C ALA A 136 4.41 -6.67 9.23
N ILE A 137 3.23 -6.20 9.66
CA ILE A 137 2.37 -6.93 10.60
C ILE A 137 1.87 -8.25 9.99
N ARG A 138 1.41 -8.23 8.73
CA ARG A 138 0.99 -9.44 8.01
C ARG A 138 2.13 -10.46 7.96
N ASP A 139 3.35 -10.04 7.61
CA ASP A 139 4.46 -10.97 7.40
C ASP A 139 5.13 -11.42 8.71
N LEU A 140 5.09 -10.58 9.74
CA LEU A 140 5.59 -10.91 11.07
C LEU A 140 4.63 -11.84 11.83
N LEU A 141 3.32 -11.56 11.77
CA LEU A 141 2.31 -12.17 12.64
C LEU A 141 1.25 -12.97 11.90
N HIS A 142 1.27 -13.06 10.57
CA HIS A 142 0.20 -13.66 9.76
C HIS A 142 -1.19 -13.10 10.13
N LEU A 143 -1.27 -11.76 10.24
CA LEU A 143 -2.46 -11.05 10.67
C LEU A 143 -2.78 -9.91 9.71
N GLU A 144 -3.95 -9.97 9.06
CA GLU A 144 -4.49 -8.87 8.27
C GLU A 144 -5.12 -7.82 9.18
N ILE A 145 -4.75 -6.56 8.99
CA ILE A 145 -5.28 -5.42 9.73
C ILE A 145 -5.73 -4.34 8.75
N ASP A 146 -6.77 -3.61 9.13
CA ASP A 146 -7.12 -2.35 8.47
C ASP A 146 -6.30 -1.22 9.10
N VAL A 147 -5.20 -0.84 8.44
CA VAL A 147 -4.34 0.22 8.95
C VAL A 147 -5.00 1.60 8.91
N THR A 148 -5.97 1.82 8.03
CA THR A 148 -6.64 3.13 7.87
C THR A 148 -7.49 3.48 9.10
N ALA A 149 -8.00 2.46 9.80
CA ALA A 149 -8.68 2.61 11.08
C ALA A 149 -7.73 2.82 12.28
N LEU A 150 -6.42 2.55 12.11
CA LEU A 150 -5.44 2.52 13.20
C LEU A 150 -4.47 3.70 13.17
N LEU A 151 -3.97 4.05 11.98
CA LEU A 151 -2.94 5.07 11.78
C LEU A 151 -3.45 6.15 10.83
N PRO A 152 -3.07 7.42 11.05
CA PRO A 152 -3.35 8.48 10.08
C PRO A 152 -2.57 8.24 8.78
N ALA A 153 -3.16 8.65 7.66
CA ALA A 153 -2.52 8.60 6.35
C ALA A 153 -1.19 9.37 6.35
N ASP A 154 -0.26 8.91 5.52
CA ASP A 154 1.02 9.57 5.28
C ASP A 154 0.89 10.58 4.13
N ASP A 155 1.67 11.66 4.19
CA ASP A 155 1.69 12.65 3.12
C ASP A 155 2.36 12.07 1.86
N SER A 156 1.75 12.30 0.70
CA SER A 156 2.33 11.91 -0.58
C SER A 156 3.25 13.01 -1.13
N SER A 157 4.46 12.64 -1.53
CA SER A 157 5.40 13.51 -2.26
C SER A 157 5.74 12.87 -3.59
N ALA A 158 5.68 13.65 -4.69
CA ALA A 158 5.85 13.15 -6.05
C ALA A 158 4.95 11.95 -6.43
N GLY A 159 3.78 11.83 -5.78
CA GLY A 159 2.84 10.71 -5.95
C GLY A 159 3.10 9.50 -5.06
N PHE A 160 4.12 9.53 -4.21
CA PHE A 160 4.51 8.41 -3.34
C PHE A 160 4.44 8.76 -1.85
N ASP A 161 3.94 7.82 -1.05
CA ASP A 161 3.74 7.91 0.41
C ASP A 161 4.94 7.40 1.23
N ASN A 162 6.09 7.15 0.60
CA ASN A 162 7.30 6.60 1.24
C ASN A 162 8.57 7.46 1.10
N VAL A 163 8.46 8.64 0.51
CA VAL A 163 9.62 9.49 0.16
C VAL A 163 9.94 10.51 1.26
N SER A 164 8.93 11.07 1.94
CA SER A 164 9.12 12.17 2.90
C SER A 164 8.66 11.77 4.31
N LEU A 165 9.19 10.68 4.82
CA LEU A 165 8.80 10.12 6.12
C LEU A 165 9.69 10.68 7.24
N GLY A 166 9.35 11.87 7.74
CA GLY A 166 10.02 12.50 8.88
C GLY A 166 9.26 12.35 10.20
N GLY A 167 9.99 12.03 11.28
CA GLY A 167 9.56 12.16 12.68
C GLY A 167 8.39 11.28 13.16
N LEU A 168 8.27 11.14 14.48
CA LEU A 168 7.08 10.64 15.17
C LEU A 168 6.53 11.77 16.01
N ASP A 169 5.47 12.43 15.54
CA ASP A 169 4.73 13.36 16.38
C ASP A 169 4.02 12.61 17.53
N PRO A 170 3.73 13.28 18.67
CA PRO A 170 3.10 12.62 19.81
C PRO A 170 1.78 11.92 19.49
N GLY A 171 0.94 12.52 18.64
CA GLY A 171 -0.37 11.95 18.29
C GLY A 171 -0.23 10.66 17.49
N ARG A 172 0.73 10.59 16.56
CA ARG A 172 1.03 9.36 15.82
C ARG A 172 1.64 8.28 16.72
N LEU A 173 2.47 8.64 17.71
CA LEU A 173 2.97 7.68 18.70
C LEU A 173 1.84 7.05 19.53
N GLU A 174 0.87 7.85 19.99
CA GLU A 174 -0.32 7.35 20.70
C GLU A 174 -1.14 6.37 19.83
N ARG A 175 -1.25 6.66 18.53
CA ARG A 175 -1.89 5.75 17.55
C ARG A 175 -1.12 4.45 17.40
N TYR A 176 0.21 4.48 17.31
CA TYR A 176 1.04 3.26 17.30
C TYR A 176 0.88 2.44 18.58
N LEU A 177 0.85 3.06 19.76
CA LEU A 177 0.62 2.36 21.03
C LEU A 177 -0.76 1.69 21.08
N THR A 178 -1.79 2.37 20.58
CA THR A 178 -3.16 1.84 20.48
C THR A 178 -3.23 0.68 19.48
N ALA A 179 -2.62 0.87 18.30
CA ALA A 179 -2.55 -0.15 17.26
C ALA A 179 -1.81 -1.39 17.76
N ALA A 180 -0.61 -1.23 18.34
CA ALA A 180 0.19 -2.31 18.89
C ALA A 180 -0.57 -3.09 19.97
N ARG A 181 -1.34 -2.43 20.84
CA ARG A 181 -2.20 -3.11 21.82
C ARG A 181 -3.31 -3.93 21.15
N LYS A 182 -3.98 -3.38 20.13
CA LYS A 182 -5.02 -4.11 19.40
C LYS A 182 -4.44 -5.32 18.66
N ILE A 183 -3.33 -5.11 17.95
CA ILE A 183 -2.63 -6.11 17.13
C ILE A 183 -2.08 -7.24 17.99
N SER A 184 -1.34 -6.93 19.06
CA SER A 184 -0.77 -7.95 19.95
C SER A 184 -1.84 -8.83 20.57
N ARG A 185 -2.96 -8.25 21.03
CA ARG A 185 -4.12 -9.00 21.54
C ARG A 185 -4.76 -9.89 20.50
N LEU A 186 -4.93 -9.40 19.26
CA LEU A 186 -5.45 -10.22 18.15
C LEU A 186 -4.50 -11.36 17.80
N ALA A 187 -3.19 -11.10 17.75
CA ALA A 187 -2.17 -12.07 17.36
C ALA A 187 -2.09 -13.24 18.34
N VAL A 188 -2.23 -12.98 19.65
CA VAL A 188 -2.28 -14.03 20.67
C VAL A 188 -3.70 -14.54 20.93
N GLY A 189 -4.75 -14.04 20.31
CA GLY A 189 -6.13 -14.43 20.63
C GLY A 189 -6.56 -14.10 22.07
N ALA A 190 -6.10 -12.96 22.61
CA ALA A 190 -6.41 -12.56 23.99
C ALA A 190 -7.91 -12.33 24.18
N ALA A 191 -8.46 -12.84 25.29
CA ALA A 191 -9.88 -12.72 25.61
C ALA A 191 -10.36 -11.26 25.61
N VAL A 192 -11.43 -10.98 24.86
CA VAL A 192 -12.10 -9.68 24.83
C VAL A 192 -13.11 -9.65 25.98
N ARG A 193 -13.07 -8.61 26.82
CA ARG A 193 -13.88 -8.52 28.05
C ARG A 193 -15.37 -8.25 27.78
N SER A 194 -15.70 -7.72 26.62
CA SER A 194 -17.05 -7.32 26.26
C SER A 194 -17.23 -7.44 24.75
N ALA A 195 -18.44 -7.80 24.32
CA ALA A 195 -18.80 -7.78 22.92
C ALA A 195 -18.67 -6.36 22.35
N VAL A 196 -18.02 -6.24 21.19
CA VAL A 196 -17.89 -5.00 20.42
C VAL A 196 -18.62 -5.23 19.09
N ALA A 197 -19.26 -4.17 18.58
CA ALA A 197 -19.91 -4.18 17.28
C ALA A 197 -19.03 -3.44 16.26
N ASP A 198 -18.61 -4.16 15.21
CA ASP A 198 -17.94 -3.58 14.04
C ASP A 198 -18.94 -3.56 12.88
N THR A 199 -19.21 -2.36 12.34
CA THR A 199 -20.17 -2.16 11.24
C THR A 199 -19.46 -1.82 9.95
N PHE A 200 -19.75 -2.61 8.92
CA PHE A 200 -19.23 -2.44 7.57
C PHE A 200 -20.31 -1.86 6.68
N ILE A 201 -20.15 -0.60 6.29
CA ILE A 201 -21.06 0.09 5.38
C ILE A 201 -20.68 -0.29 3.96
N ILE A 202 -21.67 -0.74 3.18
CA ILE A 202 -21.46 -1.14 1.79
C ILE A 202 -21.39 0.11 0.90
N PRO A 203 -20.40 0.23 -0.01
CA PRO A 203 -20.27 1.39 -0.89
C PRO A 203 -21.56 1.68 -1.63
N SER A 204 -22.00 2.94 -1.65
CA SER A 204 -23.35 3.29 -2.10
C SER A 204 -23.57 3.11 -3.60
N ASP A 205 -22.48 3.03 -4.37
CA ASP A 205 -22.44 2.76 -5.79
C ASP A 205 -22.09 1.29 -6.10
N LEU A 206 -22.08 0.39 -5.10
CA LEU A 206 -21.96 -1.05 -5.37
C LEU A 206 -23.22 -1.56 -6.09
N ASN A 207 -23.01 -2.19 -7.25
CA ASN A 207 -24.11 -2.79 -8.00
C ASN A 207 -24.59 -4.08 -7.31
N GLN A 208 -25.82 -4.04 -6.80
CA GLN A 208 -26.44 -5.17 -6.08
C GLN A 208 -27.56 -5.87 -6.87
N THR A 209 -27.54 -5.78 -8.19
CA THR A 209 -28.53 -6.44 -9.06
C THR A 209 -28.10 -7.83 -9.55
N GLY A 210 -26.78 -8.06 -9.64
CA GLY A 210 -26.18 -9.32 -10.11
C GLY A 210 -25.57 -10.15 -8.99
N HIS A 211 -24.97 -11.27 -9.36
CA HIS A 211 -24.19 -12.10 -8.43
C HIS A 211 -22.90 -11.39 -8.02
N ILE A 212 -22.48 -11.60 -6.77
CA ILE A 212 -21.23 -11.07 -6.21
C ILE A 212 -20.34 -12.25 -5.86
N GLU A 213 -19.08 -12.18 -6.28
CA GLU A 213 -18.08 -13.23 -6.02
C GLU A 213 -17.91 -13.51 -4.52
N GLY A 214 -17.75 -14.79 -4.16
CA GLY A 214 -17.65 -15.25 -2.78
C GLY A 214 -18.99 -15.50 -2.08
N LEU A 215 -20.12 -15.13 -2.70
CA LEU A 215 -21.46 -15.49 -2.23
C LEU A 215 -21.95 -16.79 -2.92
N PRO A 216 -22.96 -17.49 -2.38
CA PRO A 216 -23.47 -18.72 -2.98
C PRO A 216 -24.03 -18.50 -4.40
N PHE A 217 -23.88 -19.49 -5.28
CA PHE A 217 -24.57 -19.47 -6.57
C PHE A 217 -26.09 -19.37 -6.39
N GLY A 218 -26.75 -18.71 -7.35
CA GLY A 218 -28.19 -18.45 -7.26
C GLY A 218 -28.56 -17.31 -6.30
N THR A 219 -27.59 -16.51 -5.84
CA THR A 219 -27.83 -15.26 -5.12
C THR A 219 -27.66 -14.03 -6.03
N ARG A 220 -28.21 -12.90 -5.60
CA ARG A 220 -27.99 -11.57 -6.18
C ARG A 220 -27.79 -10.51 -5.10
N GLY A 221 -27.08 -9.46 -5.48
CA GLY A 221 -26.75 -8.34 -4.61
C GLY A 221 -25.99 -8.75 -3.37
N GLY A 222 -26.00 -7.87 -2.37
CA GLY A 222 -25.31 -8.13 -1.12
C GLY A 222 -23.90 -7.56 -1.05
N ALA A 223 -23.10 -8.16 -0.18
CA ALA A 223 -21.67 -7.89 -0.02
C ALA A 223 -20.98 -8.99 0.80
N THR A 224 -19.65 -9.03 0.69
CA THR A 224 -18.76 -9.84 1.53
C THR A 224 -17.80 -8.94 2.30
N VAL A 225 -17.48 -9.31 3.54
CA VAL A 225 -16.57 -8.60 4.44
C VAL A 225 -15.56 -9.59 5.01
N ARG A 226 -14.27 -9.30 4.90
CA ARG A 226 -13.24 -10.04 5.63
C ARG A 226 -13.14 -9.54 7.06
N TYR A 227 -13.12 -10.45 8.02
CA TYR A 227 -13.03 -10.13 9.44
C TYR A 227 -12.10 -11.12 10.14
N ASN A 228 -11.25 -10.62 11.03
CA ASN A 228 -10.41 -11.47 11.87
C ASN A 228 -11.06 -11.66 13.24
N PHE A 229 -11.68 -12.82 13.43
CA PHE A 229 -12.37 -13.18 14.66
C PHE A 229 -11.36 -13.39 15.80
N PRO A 230 -11.44 -12.65 16.91
CA PRO A 230 -10.39 -12.66 17.94
C PRO A 230 -10.25 -13.99 18.71
N VAL A 231 -11.35 -14.73 18.88
CA VAL A 231 -11.43 -15.94 19.72
C VAL A 231 -12.54 -16.86 19.19
N ASP A 232 -12.50 -18.14 19.59
CA ASP A 232 -13.59 -19.08 19.34
C ASP A 232 -14.78 -18.68 20.23
N ALA A 233 -15.88 -18.25 19.61
CA ALA A 233 -17.01 -17.67 20.34
C ALA A 233 -18.29 -17.68 19.49
N GLU A 234 -19.41 -17.31 20.10
CA GLU A 234 -20.60 -16.93 19.37
C GLU A 234 -20.52 -15.46 18.93
N TYR A 235 -20.98 -15.20 17.71
CA TYR A 235 -21.03 -13.88 17.12
C TYR A 235 -22.43 -13.60 16.58
N GLU A 236 -22.91 -12.39 16.80
CA GLU A 236 -24.14 -11.89 16.21
C GLU A 236 -23.81 -11.19 14.88
N LEU A 237 -24.36 -11.73 13.79
CA LEU A 237 -24.27 -11.16 12.45
C LEU A 237 -25.60 -10.48 12.14
N ARG A 238 -25.57 -9.15 11.99
CA ARG A 238 -26.74 -8.33 11.67
C ARG A 238 -26.59 -7.73 10.27
N VAL A 239 -27.66 -7.77 9.50
CA VAL A 239 -27.72 -7.20 8.15
C VAL A 239 -28.75 -6.09 8.14
N GLU A 240 -28.35 -4.88 7.77
CA GLU A 240 -29.30 -3.79 7.53
C GLU A 240 -29.53 -3.62 6.03
N LEU A 241 -30.79 -3.37 5.66
CA LEU A 241 -31.17 -3.14 4.27
C LEU A 241 -31.24 -1.64 3.95
N GLY A 242 -31.08 -1.28 2.68
CA GLY A 242 -31.23 0.11 2.24
C GLY A 242 -32.65 0.64 2.46
N LYS A 243 -32.77 1.72 3.25
CA LYS A 243 -34.05 2.32 3.65
C LYS A 243 -34.27 3.69 3.02
N SER A 244 -35.53 4.09 2.85
CA SER A 244 -35.91 5.44 2.46
C SER A 244 -35.75 6.43 3.61
N TRP A 245 -35.14 7.61 3.36
CA TRP A 245 -34.89 8.67 4.36
C TRP A 245 -36.14 9.13 5.10
N ASN A 246 -37.29 9.12 4.44
CA ASN A 246 -38.52 9.69 4.98
C ASN A 246 -39.43 8.69 5.72
N SER A 247 -39.28 7.38 5.49
CA SER A 247 -40.29 6.39 5.91
C SER A 247 -39.72 5.13 6.56
N ASN A 248 -38.39 5.04 6.70
CA ASN A 248 -37.69 3.85 7.22
C ASN A 248 -38.10 2.55 6.48
N SER A 249 -38.63 2.69 5.26
CA SER A 249 -39.12 1.58 4.46
C SER A 249 -38.02 1.08 3.54
N VAL A 250 -37.88 -0.24 3.42
CA VAL A 250 -36.92 -0.86 2.52
C VAL A 250 -37.38 -0.66 1.08
N GLY A 251 -36.53 -0.05 0.25
CA GLY A 251 -36.78 0.15 -1.18
C GLY A 251 -36.98 -1.18 -1.90
N GLY A 252 -37.88 -1.24 -2.88
CA GLY A 252 -38.06 -2.45 -3.70
C GLY A 252 -38.79 -3.63 -3.08
N LEU A 253 -39.07 -3.62 -1.76
CA LEU A 253 -39.66 -4.74 -1.03
C LEU A 253 -41.17 -4.89 -1.31
N ARG A 254 -41.50 -5.27 -2.54
CA ARG A 254 -42.88 -5.44 -3.06
C ARG A 254 -43.45 -6.83 -2.81
N ALA A 255 -42.58 -7.83 -2.68
CA ALA A 255 -42.89 -9.21 -2.38
C ALA A 255 -41.96 -9.72 -1.26
N PRO A 256 -42.18 -10.91 -0.70
CA PRO A 256 -41.20 -11.55 0.18
C PRO A 256 -39.87 -11.79 -0.55
N HIS A 257 -38.75 -11.47 0.08
CA HIS A 257 -37.39 -11.78 -0.40
C HIS A 257 -36.64 -12.60 0.64
N ASP A 258 -35.86 -13.57 0.20
CA ASP A 258 -35.05 -14.39 1.10
C ASP A 258 -33.63 -13.83 1.11
N VAL A 259 -33.10 -13.56 2.30
CA VAL A 259 -31.75 -13.08 2.54
C VAL A 259 -30.94 -14.23 3.12
N VAL A 260 -29.86 -14.60 2.46
CA VAL A 260 -28.88 -15.56 2.97
C VAL A 260 -27.76 -14.82 3.69
N ILE A 261 -27.41 -15.27 4.89
CA ILE A 261 -26.21 -14.84 5.63
C ILE A 261 -25.23 -16.00 5.62
N THR A 262 -23.97 -15.71 5.34
CA THR A 262 -22.92 -16.69 5.09
C THR A 262 -21.67 -16.41 5.92
N VAL A 263 -20.94 -17.48 6.23
CA VAL A 263 -19.58 -17.44 6.76
C VAL A 263 -18.74 -18.34 5.86
N ASP A 264 -17.66 -17.79 5.31
CA ASP A 264 -16.79 -18.42 4.30
C ASP A 264 -17.53 -18.94 3.07
N GLY A 265 -18.57 -18.22 2.65
CA GLY A 265 -19.42 -18.59 1.51
C GLY A 265 -20.48 -19.65 1.82
N GLU A 266 -20.41 -20.30 2.98
CA GLU A 266 -21.38 -21.31 3.40
C GLU A 266 -22.62 -20.65 4.04
N PRO A 267 -23.86 -20.99 3.62
CA PRO A 267 -25.08 -20.49 4.24
C PRO A 267 -25.21 -20.88 5.70
N VAL A 268 -25.30 -19.89 6.57
CA VAL A 268 -25.52 -20.07 8.01
C VAL A 268 -27.00 -19.92 8.36
N THR A 269 -27.70 -19.00 7.68
CA THR A 269 -29.16 -18.89 7.77
C THR A 269 -29.75 -18.29 6.49
N VAL A 270 -31.02 -18.58 6.25
CA VAL A 270 -31.83 -17.95 5.21
C VAL A 270 -33.09 -17.38 5.87
N MET A 271 -33.31 -16.08 5.72
CA MET A 271 -34.39 -15.37 6.40
C MET A 271 -35.27 -14.64 5.39
N THR A 272 -36.59 -14.81 5.50
CA THR A 272 -37.53 -14.13 4.61
C THR A 272 -37.89 -12.75 5.15
N VAL A 273 -37.57 -11.71 4.38
CA VAL A 273 -37.92 -10.32 4.64
C VAL A 273 -39.23 -10.00 3.93
N THR A 274 -40.18 -9.39 4.67
CA THR A 274 -41.47 -8.98 4.12
C THR A 274 -41.78 -7.54 4.48
N ARG A 275 -42.66 -6.90 3.69
CA ARG A 275 -43.07 -5.53 3.97
C ARG A 275 -43.81 -5.45 5.31
N PRO A 276 -43.45 -4.51 6.22
CA PRO A 276 -44.13 -4.37 7.50
C PRO A 276 -45.63 -4.13 7.30
N ARG A 277 -46.47 -4.83 8.09
CA ARG A 277 -47.92 -4.62 8.09
C ARG A 277 -48.21 -3.19 8.57
N ARG A 278 -48.92 -2.40 7.74
CA ARG A 278 -49.40 -1.07 8.16
C ARG A 278 -50.36 -1.24 9.35
N PRO A 279 -50.28 -0.39 10.39
CA PRO A 279 -51.30 -0.35 11.43
C PRO A 279 -52.68 -0.14 10.80
N ARG A 280 -53.70 -0.85 11.28
CA ARG A 280 -55.09 -0.58 10.87
C ARG A 280 -55.40 0.88 11.23
N ARG A 281 -55.77 1.67 10.22
CA ARG A 281 -56.30 3.03 10.45
C ARG A 281 -57.53 2.89 11.36
N PRO A 282 -57.66 3.64 12.47
CA PRO A 282 -58.91 3.68 13.21
C PRO A 282 -60.05 4.04 12.24
N PRO A 283 -61.28 3.49 12.43
CA PRO A 283 -62.41 3.93 11.63
C PRO A 283 -62.49 5.45 11.72
N ALA A 284 -62.60 6.13 10.57
CA ALA A 284 -62.84 7.57 10.57
C ALA A 284 -64.08 7.82 11.44
N GLN A 285 -63.93 8.62 12.50
CA GLN A 285 -65.10 9.18 13.16
C GLN A 285 -65.85 9.96 12.08
N GLN A 286 -67.07 9.52 11.77
CA GLN A 286 -67.97 10.25 10.90
C GLN A 286 -68.14 11.64 11.52
N GLN A 287 -67.50 12.64 10.92
CA GLN A 287 -67.82 14.02 11.24
C GLN A 287 -69.22 14.28 10.68
N ASP A 288 -70.13 14.63 11.58
CA ASP A 288 -71.50 15.03 11.26
C ASP A 288 -71.49 16.16 10.22
N PRO A 289 -72.22 16.05 9.10
CA PRO A 289 -72.22 17.06 8.05
C PRO A 289 -73.20 18.18 8.38
N GLN A 290 -73.02 18.90 9.49
CA GLN A 290 -73.74 20.15 9.76
C GLN A 290 -72.89 21.14 10.54
N GLU A 291 -71.99 21.83 9.85
CA GLU A 291 -71.62 23.21 10.20
C GLU A 291 -70.90 23.87 9.01
N PRO A 292 -71.41 24.99 8.46
CA PRO A 292 -70.70 25.72 7.42
C PRO A 292 -69.58 26.54 8.05
N GLN A 293 -68.38 25.96 8.14
CA GLN A 293 -67.18 26.72 8.48
C GLN A 293 -66.85 27.70 7.35
N GLN A 294 -67.17 28.98 7.57
CA GLN A 294 -66.62 30.10 6.82
C GLN A 294 -65.10 30.10 6.99
N ARG A 295 -64.38 29.44 6.09
CA ARG A 295 -62.91 29.49 6.05
C ARG A 295 -62.46 30.73 5.29
N GLN A 296 -61.86 31.66 6.01
CA GLN A 296 -61.20 32.83 5.45
C GLN A 296 -59.97 32.42 4.61
N PRO A 297 -59.64 33.12 3.51
CA PRO A 297 -58.62 32.67 2.55
C PRO A 297 -57.16 32.81 3.01
N GLN A 298 -56.88 33.28 4.23
CA GLN A 298 -55.53 33.65 4.65
C GLN A 298 -54.77 32.60 5.48
N GLN A 299 -55.39 31.48 5.85
CA GLN A 299 -54.71 30.39 6.60
C GLN A 299 -54.32 29.17 5.75
N GLN A 300 -54.65 29.15 4.44
CA GLN A 300 -54.31 28.02 3.56
C GLN A 300 -52.80 27.89 3.28
N GLY A 301 -52.02 28.97 3.40
CA GLY A 301 -50.58 28.94 3.14
C GLY A 301 -49.75 28.28 4.24
N GLN A 302 -50.21 28.33 5.51
CA GLN A 302 -49.46 27.79 6.65
C GLN A 302 -49.92 26.38 7.05
N GLU A 303 -51.21 26.05 6.93
CA GLU A 303 -51.70 24.69 7.20
C GLU A 303 -51.28 23.68 6.12
N GLN A 304 -51.16 24.08 4.85
CA GLN A 304 -50.61 23.18 3.82
C GLN A 304 -49.12 22.90 4.01
N GLN A 305 -48.34 23.83 4.56
CA GLN A 305 -46.93 23.57 4.87
C GLN A 305 -46.77 22.66 6.10
N GLN A 306 -47.65 22.75 7.10
CA GLN A 306 -47.65 21.84 8.25
C GLN A 306 -48.20 20.44 7.92
N ALA A 307 -49.19 20.33 7.02
CA ALA A 307 -49.74 19.05 6.60
C ALA A 307 -48.75 18.24 5.74
N VAL A 308 -47.99 18.88 4.86
CA VAL A 308 -47.01 18.17 4.00
C VAL A 308 -45.83 17.60 4.82
N GLY A 309 -45.55 18.15 6.01
CA GLY A 309 -44.54 17.63 6.94
C GLY A 309 -44.99 16.42 7.78
N GLN A 310 -46.30 16.17 7.94
CA GLN A 310 -46.82 15.10 8.81
C GLN A 310 -47.20 13.80 8.11
N PHE A 311 -47.28 13.76 6.78
CA PHE A 311 -47.76 12.57 6.04
C PHE A 311 -46.70 11.49 5.76
N LEU A 312 -45.43 11.69 6.11
CA LEU A 312 -44.36 10.75 5.72
C LEU A 312 -43.63 10.08 6.88
N TYR A 313 -43.66 10.63 8.09
CA TYR A 313 -42.98 10.05 9.25
C TYR A 313 -43.99 9.49 10.25
N GLN A 314 -44.17 8.16 10.24
CA GLN A 314 -44.89 7.45 11.31
C GLN A 314 -43.87 6.66 12.14
N PRO A 315 -43.34 7.24 13.24
CA PRO A 315 -42.44 6.53 14.14
C PRO A 315 -43.27 5.48 14.87
N GLY A 316 -43.02 4.20 14.61
CA GLY A 316 -43.69 3.11 15.34
C GLY A 316 -43.81 1.77 14.62
N GLY A 317 -43.53 1.69 13.31
CA GLY A 317 -43.47 0.41 12.60
C GLY A 317 -42.15 -0.32 12.82
N ARG A 318 -42.18 -1.61 13.19
CA ARG A 318 -40.99 -2.49 13.19
C ARG A 318 -40.38 -2.48 11.80
N ALA A 319 -39.07 -2.23 11.70
CA ALA A 319 -38.36 -2.22 10.42
C ALA A 319 -38.38 -3.62 9.80
N ALA A 320 -38.39 -3.70 8.45
CA ALA A 320 -38.48 -4.99 7.75
C ALA A 320 -37.27 -5.91 8.03
N ASP A 321 -36.14 -5.31 8.32
CA ASP A 321 -34.85 -5.93 8.61
C ASP A 321 -34.55 -6.03 10.11
N ALA A 322 -35.49 -5.69 10.99
CA ALA A 322 -35.29 -5.74 12.44
C ALA A 322 -34.85 -7.13 12.93
N ASP A 323 -35.29 -8.16 12.21
CA ASP A 323 -35.05 -9.57 12.50
C ASP A 323 -33.94 -10.18 11.64
N LEU A 324 -33.26 -9.41 10.77
CA LEU A 324 -32.11 -9.90 10.00
C LEU A 324 -30.85 -9.95 10.88
N VAL A 325 -30.90 -10.83 11.86
CA VAL A 325 -29.85 -11.04 12.83
C VAL A 325 -29.78 -12.52 13.18
N VAL A 326 -28.56 -13.06 13.21
CA VAL A 326 -28.30 -14.45 13.59
C VAL A 326 -27.12 -14.53 14.55
N ARG A 327 -27.24 -15.35 15.58
CA ARG A 327 -26.16 -15.65 16.53
C ARG A 327 -25.60 -17.03 16.21
N VAL A 328 -24.32 -17.08 15.87
CA VAL A 328 -23.67 -18.29 15.36
C VAL A 328 -22.29 -18.51 15.96
N PRO A 329 -21.89 -19.76 16.23
CA PRO A 329 -20.53 -20.07 16.63
C PRO A 329 -19.58 -19.86 15.44
N VAL A 330 -18.51 -19.10 15.66
CA VAL A 330 -17.44 -18.88 14.67
C VAL A 330 -16.09 -19.11 15.36
N THR A 331 -15.23 -19.89 14.71
CA THR A 331 -13.87 -20.10 15.18
C THR A 331 -12.98 -18.87 14.93
N ALA A 332 -11.99 -18.65 15.79
CA ALA A 332 -11.01 -17.58 15.69
C ALA A 332 -10.25 -17.57 14.35
N GLY A 333 -9.76 -16.40 13.97
CA GLY A 333 -8.93 -16.18 12.78
C GLY A 333 -9.66 -15.49 11.62
N PRO A 334 -9.00 -15.39 10.45
CA PRO A 334 -9.56 -14.71 9.29
C PRO A 334 -10.71 -15.52 8.68
N ARG A 335 -11.85 -14.87 8.51
CA ARG A 335 -13.08 -15.43 7.93
C ARG A 335 -13.76 -14.39 7.05
N THR A 336 -14.60 -14.83 6.13
CA THR A 336 -15.40 -13.95 5.27
C THR A 336 -16.87 -14.03 5.67
N VAL A 337 -17.47 -12.91 6.08
CA VAL A 337 -18.92 -12.82 6.34
C VAL A 337 -19.60 -12.22 5.12
N GLY A 338 -20.66 -12.86 4.64
CA GLY A 338 -21.42 -12.37 3.49
C GLY A 338 -22.92 -12.32 3.74
N ALA A 339 -23.60 -11.41 3.07
CA ALA A 339 -25.06 -11.38 3.03
C ALA A 339 -25.53 -11.09 1.61
N ALA A 340 -26.54 -11.82 1.12
CA ALA A 340 -27.07 -11.67 -0.23
C ALA A 340 -28.56 -12.00 -0.30
N PHE A 341 -29.24 -11.61 -1.38
CA PHE A 341 -30.61 -12.05 -1.64
C PHE A 341 -30.59 -13.33 -2.48
N VAL A 342 -31.48 -14.28 -2.20
CA VAL A 342 -31.73 -15.40 -3.11
C VAL A 342 -32.31 -14.85 -4.40
N SER A 343 -31.70 -15.20 -5.53
CA SER A 343 -32.15 -14.78 -6.85
C SER A 343 -33.45 -15.49 -7.22
N LYS A 344 -34.46 -14.71 -7.61
CA LYS A 344 -35.74 -15.22 -8.14
C LYS A 344 -35.81 -15.14 -9.66
N GLY A 345 -34.66 -14.99 -10.32
CA GLY A 345 -34.53 -14.73 -11.75
C GLY A 345 -34.62 -13.23 -12.11
N PHE A 346 -34.05 -12.87 -13.25
CA PHE A 346 -34.08 -11.50 -13.77
C PHE A 346 -35.38 -11.27 -14.53
N GLN A 347 -36.32 -10.51 -13.97
CA GLN A 347 -37.33 -9.86 -14.79
C GLN A 347 -36.86 -8.44 -15.12
N LEU A 348 -36.37 -8.25 -16.34
CA LEU A 348 -36.27 -6.91 -16.93
C LEU A 348 -37.69 -6.35 -16.99
N LEU A 349 -38.05 -5.49 -16.05
CA LEU A 349 -39.25 -4.66 -16.18
C LEU A 349 -38.98 -3.68 -17.34
N GLU A 350 -39.50 -3.99 -18.53
CA GLU A 350 -39.40 -3.21 -19.79
C GLU A 350 -39.81 -1.73 -19.68
N ARG A 351 -40.29 -1.27 -18.52
CA ARG A 351 -40.82 0.07 -18.28
C ARG A 351 -39.80 1.06 -17.69
N HIS A 352 -38.58 0.64 -17.38
CA HIS A 352 -37.56 1.50 -16.75
C HIS A 352 -36.50 1.96 -17.76
N ARG A 353 -36.37 3.28 -17.99
CA ARG A 353 -35.25 3.86 -18.74
C ARG A 353 -33.96 3.71 -17.92
N GLN A 354 -32.82 3.38 -18.56
CA GLN A 354 -31.53 3.10 -17.91
C GLN A 354 -31.07 4.10 -16.82
N PRO A 355 -31.24 5.43 -16.95
CA PRO A 355 -30.88 6.37 -15.88
C PRO A 355 -31.68 6.20 -14.58
N PHE A 356 -32.82 5.50 -14.63
CA PHE A 356 -33.66 5.13 -13.47
C PHE A 356 -33.44 3.70 -13.00
N GLN A 357 -32.48 2.96 -13.59
CA GLN A 357 -32.09 1.62 -13.14
C GLN A 357 -30.95 1.67 -12.12
N LYS A 358 -30.18 2.76 -12.07
CA LYS A 358 -29.08 2.91 -11.12
C LYS A 358 -29.59 3.39 -9.75
N ILE A 359 -29.55 2.47 -8.79
CA ILE A 359 -29.84 2.74 -7.38
C ILE A 359 -28.53 3.17 -6.74
N HIS A 360 -28.41 4.42 -6.29
CA HIS A 360 -27.49 4.67 -5.19
C HIS A 360 -28.10 4.03 -3.95
N ILE A 361 -27.31 3.29 -3.17
CA ILE A 361 -27.65 2.87 -1.80
C ILE A 361 -27.59 4.13 -0.93
N THR A 362 -28.40 5.12 -1.28
CA THR A 362 -28.66 6.29 -0.46
C THR A 362 -29.85 5.96 0.41
N VAL A 363 -29.81 6.48 1.64
CA VAL A 363 -30.98 6.64 2.47
C VAL A 363 -32.01 7.44 1.64
N GLY A 364 -33.01 6.76 1.07
CA GLY A 364 -33.87 7.30 0.01
C GLY A 364 -34.09 6.49 -1.25
N GLY A 365 -33.50 5.29 -1.33
CA GLY A 365 -33.53 4.38 -2.48
C GLY A 365 -34.79 4.49 -3.34
N ASP A 366 -34.59 4.58 -4.66
CA ASP A 366 -35.70 4.55 -5.62
C ASP A 366 -36.60 3.35 -5.30
N GLN A 367 -37.86 3.62 -4.91
CA GLN A 367 -38.85 2.59 -4.60
C GLN A 367 -39.18 1.68 -5.79
N ARG A 368 -38.59 1.96 -6.95
CA ARG A 368 -38.70 1.18 -8.19
C ARG A 368 -37.71 0.05 -8.30
N ALA A 369 -36.65 0.04 -7.50
CA ALA A 369 -35.53 -0.83 -7.70
C ALA A 369 -35.41 -1.86 -6.58
N GLU A 370 -34.72 -2.98 -6.84
CA GLU A 370 -34.73 -4.14 -5.94
C GLU A 370 -34.13 -3.86 -4.54
N PRO A 371 -34.53 -4.60 -3.49
CA PRO A 371 -33.90 -4.49 -2.17
C PRO A 371 -32.39 -4.79 -2.23
N ASN A 372 -31.64 -4.05 -1.41
CA ASN A 372 -30.18 -4.11 -1.31
C ASN A 372 -29.71 -4.15 0.17
N VAL A 373 -28.49 -4.66 0.38
CA VAL A 373 -27.81 -4.66 1.68
C VAL A 373 -27.11 -3.32 1.86
N TYR A 374 -27.32 -2.66 3.00
CA TYR A 374 -26.71 -1.39 3.35
C TYR A 374 -25.47 -1.57 4.22
N SER A 375 -25.56 -2.45 5.22
CA SER A 375 -24.45 -2.72 6.13
C SER A 375 -24.49 -4.15 6.65
N ILE A 376 -23.32 -4.64 7.04
CA ILE A 376 -23.15 -5.89 7.81
C ILE A 376 -22.48 -5.49 9.12
N THR A 377 -23.10 -5.83 10.25
CA THR A 377 -22.54 -5.61 11.59
C THR A 377 -22.20 -6.94 12.22
N ILE A 378 -20.96 -7.07 12.69
CA ILE A 378 -20.47 -8.23 13.43
C ILE A 378 -20.33 -7.81 14.88
N THR A 379 -21.06 -8.46 15.78
CA THR A 379 -21.02 -8.18 17.22
C THR A 379 -20.53 -9.40 18.00
N GLY A 380 -19.53 -9.23 18.84
CA GLY A 380 -18.99 -10.29 19.68
C GLY A 380 -17.60 -9.94 20.22
N PRO A 381 -16.88 -10.90 20.81
CA PRO A 381 -17.31 -12.28 21.08
C PRO A 381 -18.36 -12.37 22.19
N PHE A 382 -19.27 -13.33 22.06
CA PHE A 382 -20.14 -13.81 23.14
C PHE A 382 -19.75 -15.25 23.51
N ASP A 383 -19.84 -15.60 24.79
CA ASP A 383 -19.58 -16.97 25.27
C ASP A 383 -18.24 -17.55 24.77
N ALA A 384 -17.17 -16.74 24.86
CA ALA A 384 -15.86 -17.10 24.34
C ALA A 384 -15.31 -18.37 25.02
N THR A 385 -14.82 -19.30 24.19
CA THR A 385 -14.33 -20.63 24.61
C THR A 385 -12.81 -20.73 24.62
N GLY A 386 -12.11 -19.90 23.84
CA GLY A 386 -10.65 -19.87 23.84
C GLY A 386 -10.03 -19.11 22.66
N PRO A 387 -8.70 -19.00 22.62
CA PRO A 387 -7.98 -18.26 21.59
C PRO A 387 -7.98 -18.93 20.21
N GLY A 388 -8.44 -20.18 20.09
CA GLY A 388 -8.45 -20.98 18.87
C GLY A 388 -7.07 -21.31 18.30
N ASP A 389 -7.08 -22.05 17.19
CA ASP A 389 -5.90 -22.29 16.35
C ASP A 389 -5.95 -21.39 15.12
N THR A 390 -5.32 -20.22 15.22
CA THR A 390 -5.26 -19.24 14.12
C THR A 390 -3.92 -19.30 13.41
N PRO A 391 -3.87 -18.92 12.11
CA PRO A 391 -2.59 -18.76 11.40
C PRO A 391 -1.61 -17.84 12.15
N SER A 392 -2.13 -16.80 12.82
CA SER A 392 -1.33 -15.89 13.63
C SER A 392 -0.73 -16.56 14.85
N ARG A 393 -1.51 -17.35 15.60
CA ARG A 393 -1.00 -18.10 16.75
C ARG A 393 0.06 -19.13 16.35
N ARG A 394 -0.10 -19.82 15.22
CA ARG A 394 0.95 -20.71 14.71
C ARG A 394 2.23 -19.95 14.37
N ARG A 395 2.12 -18.72 13.87
CA ARG A 395 3.28 -17.86 13.56
C ARG A 395 3.96 -17.31 14.82
N VAL A 396 3.19 -16.95 15.85
CA VAL A 396 3.70 -16.36 17.10
C VAL A 396 4.27 -17.42 18.04
N PHE A 397 3.71 -18.63 18.07
CA PHE A 397 4.07 -19.68 19.03
C PHE A 397 4.68 -20.91 18.33
N PRO A 398 5.95 -20.85 17.86
CA PRO A 398 6.68 -22.01 17.35
C PRO A 398 6.85 -23.11 18.42
N CYS A 399 6.88 -22.73 19.70
CA CYS A 399 6.88 -23.64 20.84
C CYS A 399 5.69 -23.36 21.75
N ARG A 400 5.36 -24.36 22.58
CA ARG A 400 4.50 -24.21 23.76
C ARG A 400 5.25 -24.79 24.96
N PRO A 401 5.12 -24.20 26.16
CA PRO A 401 5.76 -24.76 27.35
C PRO A 401 5.26 -26.18 27.59
N THR A 402 6.19 -27.12 27.84
CA THR A 402 5.89 -28.54 28.06
C THR A 402 5.20 -28.79 29.39
N ASP A 403 5.39 -27.87 30.34
CA ASP A 403 4.78 -27.85 31.67
C ASP A 403 4.71 -26.40 32.19
N ALA A 404 4.01 -26.19 33.30
CA ALA A 404 3.82 -24.87 33.90
C ALA A 404 5.03 -24.41 34.77
N SER A 405 6.20 -25.02 34.63
CA SER A 405 7.38 -24.56 35.36
C SER A 405 7.87 -23.23 34.79
N GLN A 406 8.34 -22.36 35.68
CA GLN A 406 8.89 -21.05 35.29
C GLN A 406 10.07 -21.19 34.32
N ALA A 407 10.85 -22.27 34.45
CA ALA A 407 11.98 -22.55 33.56
C ALA A 407 11.53 -22.92 32.14
N ALA A 408 10.54 -23.81 32.00
CA ALA A 408 10.00 -24.19 30.69
C ALA A 408 9.29 -23.01 30.01
N GLU A 409 8.51 -22.23 30.76
CA GLU A 409 7.88 -21.00 30.25
C GLU A 409 8.93 -19.97 29.80
N ALA A 410 9.95 -19.69 30.63
CA ALA A 410 10.97 -18.71 30.28
C ALA A 410 11.78 -19.12 29.03
N GLY A 411 12.13 -20.40 28.90
CA GLY A 411 12.84 -20.91 27.72
C GLY A 411 12.04 -20.74 26.43
N CYS A 412 10.76 -21.14 26.44
CA CYS A 412 9.90 -20.98 25.27
C CYS A 412 9.59 -19.50 24.96
N ALA A 413 9.39 -18.66 25.98
CA ALA A 413 9.22 -17.21 25.79
C ALA A 413 10.46 -16.57 25.16
N GLN A 414 11.66 -16.98 25.58
CA GLN A 414 12.91 -16.50 25.00
C GLN A 414 13.02 -16.86 23.52
N GLU A 415 12.71 -18.11 23.15
CA GLU A 415 12.70 -18.57 21.75
C GLU A 415 11.72 -17.76 20.90
N ILE A 416 10.46 -17.65 21.35
CA ILE A 416 9.42 -16.87 20.66
C ILE A 416 9.88 -15.43 20.41
N LEU A 417 10.37 -14.76 21.45
CA LEU A 417 10.74 -13.35 21.37
C LEU A 417 11.99 -13.13 20.53
N ALA A 418 12.97 -14.04 20.58
CA ALA A 418 14.14 -14.00 19.73
C ALA A 418 13.77 -14.15 18.24
N THR A 419 12.90 -15.11 17.90
CA THR A 419 12.42 -15.31 16.53
C THR A 419 11.65 -14.11 16.01
N LEU A 420 10.72 -13.57 16.79
CA LEU A 420 9.94 -12.39 16.40
C LEU A 420 10.81 -11.15 16.28
N ALA A 421 11.72 -10.91 17.24
CA ALA A 421 12.60 -9.74 17.22
C ALA A 421 13.60 -9.79 16.07
N ARG A 422 14.13 -10.97 15.70
CA ARG A 422 15.03 -11.13 14.54
C ARG A 422 14.40 -10.59 13.26
N ARG A 423 13.16 -10.99 12.99
CA ARG A 423 12.40 -10.53 11.81
C ARG A 423 11.98 -9.07 11.93
N ALA A 424 11.46 -8.67 13.09
CA ALA A 424 10.95 -7.32 13.32
C ALA A 424 12.05 -6.25 13.25
N TYR A 425 13.23 -6.55 13.82
CA TYR A 425 14.38 -5.64 13.84
C TYR A 425 15.30 -5.83 12.63
N ARG A 426 15.01 -6.84 11.80
CA ARG A 426 15.66 -7.07 10.49
C ARG A 426 17.16 -7.32 10.62
N ARG A 427 17.57 -7.93 11.73
CA ARG A 427 18.96 -8.24 12.06
C ARG A 427 19.04 -9.38 13.08
N PRO A 428 20.21 -10.02 13.23
CA PRO A 428 20.48 -10.85 14.39
C PRO A 428 20.18 -10.10 15.70
N VAL A 429 19.46 -10.77 16.60
CA VAL A 429 19.11 -10.23 17.92
C VAL A 429 20.29 -10.36 18.87
N THR A 430 20.45 -9.37 19.74
CA THR A 430 21.40 -9.40 20.84
C THR A 430 20.72 -9.89 22.12
N ASP A 431 21.50 -10.33 23.10
CA ASP A 431 20.97 -10.70 24.42
C ASP A 431 20.21 -9.55 25.09
N ALA A 432 20.64 -8.31 24.84
CA ALA A 432 19.98 -7.11 25.35
C ALA A 432 18.59 -6.90 24.72
N ASP A 433 18.45 -7.16 23.41
CA ASP A 433 17.16 -7.08 22.71
C ASP A 433 16.14 -8.04 23.34
N VAL A 434 16.57 -9.28 23.59
CA VAL A 434 15.71 -10.34 24.14
C VAL A 434 15.43 -10.11 25.63
N ALA A 435 16.44 -9.71 26.42
CA ALA A 435 16.29 -9.43 27.85
C ALA A 435 15.28 -8.30 28.11
N LEU A 436 15.28 -7.25 27.26
CA LEU A 436 14.30 -6.18 27.32
C LEU A 436 12.87 -6.73 27.14
N LEU A 437 12.65 -7.52 26.10
CA LEU A 437 11.32 -8.09 25.80
C LEU A 437 10.88 -9.09 26.88
N LEU A 438 11.81 -9.87 27.44
CA LEU A 438 11.55 -10.77 28.56
C LEU A 438 11.16 -10.02 29.86
N GLY A 439 11.57 -8.75 30.01
CA GLY A 439 11.05 -7.88 31.07
C GLY A 439 9.54 -7.68 30.96
N PHE A 440 9.09 -7.24 29.78
CA PHE A 440 7.65 -7.05 29.49
C PHE A 440 6.86 -8.36 29.53
N TYR A 441 7.47 -9.47 29.12
CA TYR A 441 6.87 -10.80 29.28
C TYR A 441 6.56 -11.10 30.75
N ARG A 442 7.52 -10.87 31.66
CA ARG A 442 7.33 -11.11 33.10
C ARG A 442 6.22 -10.24 33.67
N GLU A 443 6.19 -8.96 33.32
CA GLU A 443 5.11 -8.04 33.74
C GLU A 443 3.73 -8.52 33.26
N GLY A 444 3.61 -8.95 32.00
CA GLY A 444 2.36 -9.50 31.48
C GLY A 444 1.97 -10.83 32.15
N ARG A 445 2.96 -11.68 32.44
CA ARG A 445 2.78 -12.99 33.10
C ARG A 445 2.36 -12.87 34.57
N GLU A 446 2.75 -11.79 35.26
CA GLU A 446 2.30 -11.50 36.64
C GLU A 446 0.80 -11.19 36.71
N VAL A 447 0.27 -10.56 35.66
CA VAL A 447 -1.15 -10.17 35.58
C VAL A 447 -2.04 -11.27 34.99
N GLY A 448 -1.49 -12.10 34.11
CA GLY A 448 -2.23 -13.12 33.37
C GLY A 448 -1.51 -14.46 33.27
N ASP A 449 -1.67 -15.11 32.12
CA ASP A 449 -1.04 -16.39 31.80
C ASP A 449 0.19 -16.19 30.88
N PHE A 450 0.71 -17.30 30.37
CA PHE A 450 1.81 -17.29 29.40
C PHE A 450 1.51 -16.43 28.17
N ASP A 451 0.31 -16.56 27.60
CA ASP A 451 -0.11 -15.82 26.42
C ASP A 451 -0.23 -14.31 26.72
N ALA A 452 -0.67 -13.92 27.92
CA ALA A 452 -0.67 -12.52 28.38
C ALA A 452 0.74 -11.94 28.51
N GLY A 453 1.72 -12.75 28.95
CA GLY A 453 3.13 -12.36 28.93
C GLY A 453 3.63 -12.09 27.51
N ILE A 454 3.39 -13.02 26.59
CA ILE A 454 3.79 -12.87 25.17
C ILE A 454 3.10 -11.67 24.53
N GLU A 455 1.83 -11.42 24.84
CA GLU A 455 1.08 -10.24 24.38
C GLU A 455 1.76 -8.93 24.78
N MET A 456 2.17 -8.80 26.05
CA MET A 456 2.81 -7.59 26.54
C MET A 456 4.17 -7.35 25.89
N ALA A 457 4.97 -8.41 25.73
CA ALA A 457 6.26 -8.33 25.05
C ALA A 457 6.10 -8.00 23.55
N LEU A 458 5.12 -8.61 22.88
CA LEU A 458 4.79 -8.31 21.49
C LEU A 458 4.33 -6.86 21.34
N ARG A 459 3.51 -6.34 22.26
CA ARG A 459 3.10 -4.94 22.26
C ARG A 459 4.30 -3.99 22.30
N ARG A 460 5.33 -4.29 23.13
CA ARG A 460 6.57 -3.51 23.18
C ARG A 460 7.38 -3.60 21.90
N LEU A 461 7.46 -4.79 21.29
CA LEU A 461 8.18 -5.03 20.05
C LEU A 461 7.59 -4.19 18.90
N LEU A 462 6.26 -4.16 18.76
CA LEU A 462 5.56 -3.46 17.67
C LEU A 462 5.60 -1.92 17.75
N VAL A 463 6.10 -1.37 18.85
CA VAL A 463 6.35 0.09 19.02
C VAL A 463 7.83 0.42 19.18
N SER A 464 8.71 -0.57 19.00
CA SER A 464 10.15 -0.35 19.10
C SER A 464 10.63 0.51 17.94
N PRO A 465 11.57 1.46 18.18
CA PRO A 465 12.22 2.18 17.08
C PRO A 465 12.84 1.24 16.04
N GLU A 466 13.44 0.13 16.50
CA GLU A 466 14.02 -0.92 15.63
C GLU A 466 12.97 -1.59 14.72
N PHE A 467 11.69 -1.57 15.10
CA PHE A 467 10.60 -2.07 14.25
C PHE A 467 10.02 -0.96 13.37
N LEU A 468 9.68 0.19 13.97
CA LEU A 468 9.01 1.31 13.31
C LEU A 468 9.90 2.07 12.32
N PHE A 469 11.22 1.95 12.44
CA PHE A 469 12.18 2.62 11.56
C PHE A 469 13.12 1.64 10.89
N ARG A 470 13.37 1.88 9.62
CA ARG A 470 14.54 1.40 8.90
C ARG A 470 15.71 2.32 9.25
N VAL A 471 16.69 1.76 9.96
CA VAL A 471 17.87 2.49 10.43
C VAL A 471 19.05 2.10 9.57
N GLU A 472 19.61 3.08 8.86
CA GLU A 472 20.84 2.96 8.10
C GLU A 472 21.88 3.86 8.77
N ARG A 473 22.89 3.25 9.39
CA ARG A 473 23.89 4.01 10.14
C ARG A 473 24.94 4.54 9.18
N ASP A 474 25.14 5.85 9.20
CA ASP A 474 26.26 6.47 8.52
C ASP A 474 27.59 5.97 9.12
N PRO A 475 28.65 5.87 8.31
CA PRO A 475 29.98 5.57 8.81
C PRO A 475 30.43 6.64 9.81
N GLU A 476 31.28 6.26 10.77
CA GLU A 476 31.80 7.19 11.79
C GLU A 476 32.68 8.31 11.22
N ASP A 477 33.14 8.15 9.98
CA ASP A 477 33.87 9.18 9.24
C ASP A 477 32.90 10.21 8.65
N ASP A 478 33.07 11.48 9.01
CA ASP A 478 32.26 12.66 8.60
C ASP A 478 32.42 13.01 7.11
N SER A 479 32.90 12.05 6.30
CA SER A 479 32.83 12.08 4.86
C SER A 479 31.37 12.33 4.43
N ARG A 480 31.15 13.25 3.49
CA ARG A 480 29.81 13.54 2.93
C ARG A 480 29.52 12.77 1.63
N GLY A 481 30.46 11.95 1.17
CA GLY A 481 30.34 11.18 -0.05
C GLY A 481 29.48 9.92 0.10
N PRO A 482 29.26 9.19 -1.01
CA PRO A 482 28.60 7.88 -0.97
C PRO A 482 29.42 6.88 -0.14
N TYR A 483 28.74 5.90 0.45
CA TYR A 483 29.36 4.83 1.22
C TYR A 483 28.66 3.50 0.98
N ASP A 484 29.39 2.41 1.20
CA ASP A 484 28.83 1.08 1.16
C ASP A 484 27.97 0.81 2.40
N ILE A 485 26.69 0.56 2.18
CA ILE A 485 25.79 0.07 3.23
C ILE A 485 26.19 -1.36 3.66
N SER A 486 25.69 -1.84 4.80
CA SER A 486 25.89 -3.24 5.22
C SER A 486 24.99 -4.21 4.44
N ASP A 487 25.27 -5.51 4.52
CA ASP A 487 24.41 -6.55 3.92
C ASP A 487 23.02 -6.60 4.57
N LEU A 488 22.92 -6.34 5.88
CA LEU A 488 21.64 -6.24 6.57
C LEU A 488 20.83 -5.02 6.08
N ALA A 489 21.48 -3.89 5.86
CA ALA A 489 20.84 -2.73 5.25
C ALA A 489 20.40 -3.02 3.80
N LEU A 490 21.22 -3.76 3.03
CA LEU A 490 20.87 -4.17 1.67
C LEU A 490 19.66 -5.12 1.65
N ALA A 491 19.62 -6.11 2.54
CA ALA A 491 18.48 -7.01 2.72
C ALA A 491 17.20 -6.22 3.04
N SER A 492 17.28 -5.26 3.96
CA SER A 492 16.14 -4.40 4.28
C SER A 492 15.74 -3.52 3.08
N ARG A 493 16.69 -2.96 2.31
CA ARG A 493 16.34 -2.18 1.12
C ARG A 493 15.64 -3.04 0.07
N LEU A 494 16.15 -4.24 -0.20
CA LEU A 494 15.57 -5.19 -1.14
C LEU A 494 14.16 -5.60 -0.71
N SER A 495 13.95 -5.94 0.57
CA SER A 495 12.64 -6.38 1.06
C SER A 495 11.59 -5.29 0.99
N PHE A 496 11.92 -4.04 1.34
CA PHE A 496 10.96 -2.95 1.25
C PHE A 496 10.76 -2.46 -0.18
N PHE A 497 11.75 -2.61 -1.06
CA PHE A 497 11.58 -2.33 -2.48
C PHE A 497 10.67 -3.36 -3.16
N LEU A 498 10.94 -4.66 -2.98
CA LEU A 498 10.24 -5.73 -3.69
C LEU A 498 8.94 -6.16 -3.00
N TRP A 499 8.88 -6.14 -1.66
CA TRP A 499 7.75 -6.66 -0.87
C TRP A 499 7.06 -5.62 0.00
N ALA A 500 7.57 -4.37 0.04
CA ALA A 500 7.06 -3.30 0.91
C ALA A 500 6.86 -3.79 2.35
N SER A 501 7.78 -4.65 2.81
CA SER A 501 7.68 -5.38 4.06
C SER A 501 9.07 -5.83 4.55
N ILE A 502 9.09 -6.47 5.71
CA ILE A 502 10.30 -7.01 6.34
C ILE A 502 10.92 -8.17 5.53
N PRO A 503 12.26 -8.33 5.57
CA PRO A 503 12.93 -9.49 4.98
C PRO A 503 12.50 -10.78 5.68
N ASP A 504 12.53 -11.89 4.95
CA ASP A 504 12.34 -13.23 5.51
C ASP A 504 13.66 -13.80 6.05
N ASP A 505 13.57 -14.97 6.69
CA ASP A 505 14.73 -15.57 7.38
C ASP A 505 15.85 -15.91 6.40
N GLU A 506 15.55 -16.41 5.21
CA GLU A 506 16.56 -16.75 4.19
C GLU A 506 17.38 -15.51 3.80
N LEU A 507 16.72 -14.38 3.52
CA LEU A 507 17.41 -13.14 3.17
C LEU A 507 18.21 -12.59 4.35
N LEU A 508 17.68 -12.70 5.57
CA LEU A 508 18.38 -12.29 6.79
C LEU A 508 19.60 -13.18 7.08
N ASP A 509 19.53 -14.48 6.81
CA ASP A 509 20.62 -15.43 7.03
C ASP A 509 21.78 -15.16 6.07
N VAL A 510 21.48 -15.00 4.78
CA VAL A 510 22.47 -14.63 3.76
C VAL A 510 23.13 -13.28 4.09
N ALA A 511 22.32 -12.30 4.51
CA ALA A 511 22.83 -10.98 4.88
C ALA A 511 23.67 -10.99 6.17
N ALA A 512 23.27 -11.79 7.16
CA ALA A 512 24.02 -11.95 8.41
C ALA A 512 25.36 -12.65 8.18
N ASN A 513 25.46 -13.50 7.16
CA ASN A 513 26.70 -14.17 6.75
C ASN A 513 27.62 -13.27 5.90
N GLY A 514 27.15 -12.10 5.45
CA GLY A 514 27.95 -11.15 4.68
C GLY A 514 28.19 -11.56 3.22
N THR A 515 27.34 -12.43 2.66
CA THR A 515 27.46 -12.93 1.28
C THR A 515 26.37 -12.39 0.35
N LEU A 516 25.51 -11.48 0.81
CA LEU A 516 24.36 -11.02 0.02
C LEU A 516 24.80 -10.21 -1.20
N ARG A 517 25.95 -9.53 -1.13
CA ARG A 517 26.49 -8.72 -2.23
C ARG A 517 27.13 -9.54 -3.35
N ASP A 518 27.42 -10.81 -3.10
CA ASP A 518 28.01 -11.66 -4.12
C ASP A 518 27.05 -11.71 -5.32
N PRO A 519 27.48 -11.35 -6.54
CA PRO A 519 26.55 -11.11 -7.65
C PRO A 519 25.58 -12.27 -7.92
N GLY A 520 26.06 -13.51 -7.86
CA GLY A 520 25.23 -14.70 -8.04
C GLY A 520 24.24 -14.96 -6.90
N VAL A 521 24.60 -14.59 -5.66
CA VAL A 521 23.73 -14.71 -4.49
C VAL A 521 22.65 -13.62 -4.52
N LEU A 522 23.05 -12.38 -4.81
CA LEU A 522 22.13 -11.26 -4.96
C LEU A 522 21.09 -11.54 -6.04
N GLU A 523 21.52 -11.96 -7.23
CA GLU A 523 20.62 -12.29 -8.33
C GLU A 523 19.66 -13.42 -7.97
N ALA A 524 20.16 -14.49 -7.33
CA ALA A 524 19.32 -15.61 -6.89
C ALA A 524 18.26 -15.16 -5.87
N GLN A 525 18.63 -14.34 -4.89
CA GLN A 525 17.68 -13.79 -3.91
C GLN A 525 16.65 -12.87 -4.58
N VAL A 526 17.06 -11.98 -5.47
CA VAL A 526 16.14 -11.08 -6.19
C VAL A 526 15.12 -11.89 -7.01
N ARG A 527 15.58 -12.88 -7.78
CA ARG A 527 14.68 -13.76 -8.57
C ARG A 527 13.70 -14.53 -7.68
N ARG A 528 14.19 -15.09 -6.55
CA ARG A 528 13.33 -15.76 -5.57
C ARG A 528 12.28 -14.81 -5.01
N MET A 529 12.67 -13.60 -4.66
CA MET A 529 11.78 -12.60 -4.09
C MET A 529 10.72 -12.11 -5.10
N LEU A 530 11.08 -11.95 -6.36
CA LEU A 530 10.15 -11.61 -7.44
C LEU A 530 9.14 -12.73 -7.74
N ALA A 531 9.49 -13.99 -7.47
CA ALA A 531 8.59 -15.13 -7.61
C ALA A 531 7.67 -15.34 -6.39
N ASP A 532 7.93 -14.67 -5.26
CA ASP A 532 7.09 -14.71 -4.07
C ASP A 532 5.84 -13.82 -4.28
N PRO A 533 4.62 -14.25 -3.90
CA PRO A 533 3.39 -13.45 -4.03
C PRO A 533 3.46 -12.07 -3.37
N ARG A 534 4.35 -11.85 -2.40
CA ARG A 534 4.58 -10.52 -1.81
C ARG A 534 5.08 -9.51 -2.83
N ALA A 535 5.68 -9.93 -3.95
CA ALA A 535 6.11 -9.07 -5.05
C ALA A 535 4.96 -8.35 -5.75
N ASP A 536 3.72 -8.82 -5.60
CA ASP A 536 2.50 -8.15 -6.09
C ASP A 536 2.35 -6.73 -5.51
N THR A 537 3.09 -6.38 -4.46
CA THR A 537 3.16 -4.99 -3.99
C THR A 537 3.77 -4.05 -5.03
N LEU A 538 4.61 -4.50 -5.96
CA LEU A 538 5.13 -3.66 -7.05
C LEU A 538 3.96 -3.15 -7.91
N VAL A 539 2.92 -3.96 -8.04
CA VAL A 539 1.69 -3.60 -8.73
C VAL A 539 0.77 -2.79 -7.80
N THR A 540 0.37 -3.38 -6.67
CA THR A 540 -0.68 -2.85 -5.78
C THR A 540 -0.23 -1.67 -4.90
N ASN A 541 1.08 -1.44 -4.80
CA ASN A 541 1.67 -0.30 -4.09
C ASN A 541 2.36 0.65 -5.06
N PHE A 542 3.44 0.23 -5.73
CA PHE A 542 4.23 1.13 -6.56
C PHE A 542 3.45 1.63 -7.78
N ALA A 543 2.97 0.74 -8.65
CA ALA A 543 2.22 1.14 -9.85
C ALA A 543 0.91 1.85 -9.51
N ALA A 544 0.20 1.36 -8.47
CA ALA A 544 -1.04 1.99 -8.01
C ALA A 544 -0.84 3.42 -7.47
N GLN A 545 0.34 3.75 -6.94
CA GLN A 545 0.70 5.11 -6.55
C GLN A 545 1.14 5.95 -7.76
N TRP A 546 2.04 5.40 -8.57
CA TRP A 546 2.55 6.06 -9.77
C TRP A 546 1.44 6.48 -10.74
N LEU A 547 0.46 5.60 -10.95
CA LEU A 547 -0.71 5.83 -11.81
C LEU A 547 -1.91 6.44 -11.06
N TYR A 548 -1.75 6.81 -9.78
CA TYR A 548 -2.80 7.37 -8.93
C TYR A 548 -4.07 6.50 -8.80
N LEU A 549 -3.98 5.19 -9.00
CA LEU A 549 -5.10 4.24 -8.88
C LEU A 549 -5.70 4.22 -7.47
N ARG A 550 -4.89 4.53 -6.45
CA ARG A 550 -5.34 4.65 -5.05
C ARG A 550 -6.36 5.78 -4.83
N ASN A 551 -6.43 6.75 -5.73
CA ASN A 551 -7.37 7.87 -5.65
C ASN A 551 -8.74 7.53 -6.25
N LEU A 552 -8.84 6.45 -7.04
CA LEU A 552 -10.08 6.08 -7.73
C LEU A 552 -11.31 5.91 -6.82
N PRO A 553 -11.20 5.35 -5.59
CA PRO A 553 -12.35 5.27 -4.68
C PRO A 553 -12.96 6.64 -4.31
N ALA A 554 -12.15 7.71 -4.33
CA ALA A 554 -12.63 9.07 -4.05
C ALA A 554 -13.30 9.72 -5.28
N VAL A 555 -13.24 9.09 -6.45
CA VAL A 555 -13.83 9.60 -7.70
C VAL A 555 -15.25 9.04 -7.85
N SER A 556 -16.22 9.94 -7.94
CA SER A 556 -17.63 9.60 -8.17
C SER A 556 -18.18 10.44 -9.34
N PRO A 557 -18.18 9.89 -10.57
CA PRO A 557 -18.72 10.56 -11.75
C PRO A 557 -20.21 10.88 -11.58
N ASN A 558 -20.67 11.92 -12.29
CA ASN A 558 -22.10 12.26 -12.30
C ASN A 558 -22.92 11.09 -12.85
N PHE A 559 -23.78 10.51 -12.01
CA PHE A 559 -24.55 9.31 -12.35
C PHE A 559 -25.62 9.53 -13.43
N ILE A 560 -26.00 10.78 -13.72
CA ILE A 560 -26.91 11.10 -14.83
C ILE A 560 -26.14 11.00 -16.16
N THR A 561 -24.89 11.46 -16.19
CA THR A 561 -24.02 11.44 -17.38
C THR A 561 -23.38 10.07 -17.59
N PHE A 562 -22.98 9.41 -16.51
CA PHE A 562 -22.32 8.09 -16.50
C PHE A 562 -23.18 7.09 -15.70
N PRO A 563 -24.36 6.70 -16.24
CA PRO A 563 -25.29 5.81 -15.54
C PRO A 563 -24.69 4.43 -15.28
N ASP A 564 -23.78 3.95 -16.13
CA ASP A 564 -23.20 2.61 -16.01
C ASP A 564 -21.94 2.55 -15.12
N PHE A 565 -21.43 3.69 -14.64
CA PHE A 565 -20.24 3.70 -13.76
C PHE A 565 -20.61 3.32 -12.32
N ASP A 566 -20.16 2.18 -11.82
CA ASP A 566 -20.43 1.73 -10.46
C ASP A 566 -19.14 1.22 -9.79
N ASP A 567 -19.21 0.84 -8.50
CA ASP A 567 -18.02 0.35 -7.78
C ASP A 567 -17.46 -0.92 -8.44
N THR A 568 -18.31 -1.75 -9.05
CA THR A 568 -17.86 -2.96 -9.75
C THR A 568 -17.04 -2.63 -10.99
N LEU A 569 -17.46 -1.64 -11.78
CA LEU A 569 -16.71 -1.15 -12.94
C LEU A 569 -15.43 -0.44 -12.48
N ARG A 570 -15.50 0.40 -11.43
CA ARG A 570 -14.31 1.07 -10.86
C ARG A 570 -13.24 0.05 -10.45
N ARG A 571 -13.63 -0.99 -9.72
CA ARG A 571 -12.73 -2.08 -9.31
C ARG A 571 -12.19 -2.84 -10.50
N ALA A 572 -13.03 -3.14 -11.50
CA ALA A 572 -12.60 -3.82 -12.71
C ALA A 572 -11.57 -2.99 -13.50
N MET A 573 -11.80 -1.68 -13.70
CA MET A 573 -10.84 -0.79 -14.37
C MET A 573 -9.51 -0.75 -13.64
N ARG A 574 -9.54 -0.65 -12.30
CA ARG A 574 -8.32 -0.71 -11.48
C ARG A 574 -7.60 -2.05 -11.65
N GLN A 575 -8.35 -3.15 -11.56
CA GLN A 575 -7.78 -4.50 -11.67
C GLN A 575 -7.20 -4.78 -13.06
N GLU A 576 -7.82 -4.28 -14.13
CA GLU A 576 -7.26 -4.37 -15.48
C GLU A 576 -5.88 -3.71 -15.55
N THR A 577 -5.75 -2.49 -15.03
CA THR A 577 -4.47 -1.76 -15.06
C THR A 577 -3.43 -2.44 -14.17
N GLU A 578 -3.84 -2.96 -13.01
CA GLU A 578 -2.98 -3.75 -12.12
C GLU A 578 -2.52 -5.06 -12.80
N LEU A 579 -3.42 -5.80 -13.46
CA LEU A 579 -3.07 -7.02 -14.22
C LEU A 579 -2.17 -6.72 -15.41
N PHE A 580 -2.42 -5.62 -16.13
CA PHE A 580 -1.59 -5.18 -17.24
C PHE A 580 -0.16 -4.89 -16.78
N PHE A 581 0.01 -4.04 -15.78
CA PHE A 581 1.34 -3.75 -15.21
C PHE A 581 1.98 -5.00 -14.61
N GLY A 582 1.21 -5.81 -13.89
CA GLY A 582 1.64 -7.09 -13.33
C GLY A 582 2.17 -8.04 -14.39
N SER A 583 1.52 -8.15 -15.55
CA SER A 583 1.98 -9.00 -16.65
C SER A 583 3.37 -8.62 -17.14
N ILE A 584 3.71 -7.33 -17.11
CA ILE A 584 5.03 -6.85 -17.53
C ILE A 584 6.10 -7.26 -16.52
N ILE A 585 5.80 -7.12 -15.22
CA ILE A 585 6.73 -7.47 -14.15
C ILE A 585 6.91 -8.99 -14.02
N HIS A 586 5.82 -9.75 -13.95
CA HIS A 586 5.87 -11.19 -13.68
C HIS A 586 6.38 -12.01 -14.87
N GLU A 587 6.14 -11.55 -16.09
CA GLU A 587 6.58 -12.25 -17.31
C GLU A 587 7.88 -11.68 -17.89
N ASP A 588 8.55 -10.77 -17.16
CA ASP A 588 9.80 -10.12 -17.56
C ASP A 588 9.71 -9.50 -18.97
N ARG A 589 8.60 -8.78 -19.23
CA ARG A 589 8.36 -8.12 -20.53
C ARG A 589 9.10 -6.79 -20.60
N SER A 590 9.19 -6.26 -21.81
CA SER A 590 9.77 -4.94 -22.05
C SER A 590 8.97 -3.86 -21.32
N ALA A 591 9.65 -2.98 -20.60
CA ALA A 591 9.01 -1.78 -20.02
C ALA A 591 8.39 -0.87 -21.09
N LEU A 592 8.81 -0.97 -22.36
CA LEU A 592 8.21 -0.26 -23.48
C LEU A 592 6.77 -0.70 -23.76
N ASP A 593 6.38 -1.91 -23.33
CA ASP A 593 5.01 -2.41 -23.49
C ASP A 593 4.00 -1.52 -22.76
N LEU A 594 4.41 -0.79 -21.71
CA LEU A 594 3.57 0.25 -21.07
C LEU A 594 3.11 1.35 -22.04
N LEU A 595 3.81 1.53 -23.16
CA LEU A 595 3.51 2.53 -24.19
C LEU A 595 2.98 1.90 -25.49
N THR A 596 3.41 0.67 -25.80
CA THR A 596 3.20 0.07 -27.13
C THR A 596 2.35 -1.18 -27.15
N ALA A 597 1.93 -1.72 -25.99
CA ALA A 597 1.11 -2.93 -25.96
C ALA A 597 -0.20 -2.76 -26.73
N ASP A 598 -0.56 -3.79 -27.48
CA ASP A 598 -1.80 -3.91 -28.26
C ASP A 598 -2.81 -4.89 -27.60
N TYR A 599 -2.60 -5.20 -26.32
CA TYR A 599 -3.42 -6.11 -25.52
C TYR A 599 -3.78 -5.51 -24.15
N THR A 600 -4.81 -6.07 -23.51
CA THR A 600 -5.32 -5.67 -22.18
C THR A 600 -6.03 -6.86 -21.52
N PHE A 601 -6.39 -6.73 -20.23
CA PHE A 601 -7.07 -7.74 -19.44
C PHE A 601 -8.53 -7.36 -19.20
N LEU A 602 -9.45 -8.00 -19.89
CA LEU A 602 -10.87 -7.67 -19.81
C LEU A 602 -11.67 -8.76 -19.08
N ASN A 603 -12.59 -8.33 -18.23
CA ASN A 603 -13.69 -9.16 -17.75
C ASN A 603 -14.98 -8.79 -18.49
N GLU A 604 -16.08 -9.51 -18.24
CA GLU A 604 -17.38 -9.24 -18.87
C GLU A 604 -17.84 -7.79 -18.67
N ARG A 605 -17.50 -7.17 -17.54
CA ARG A 605 -17.93 -5.81 -17.20
C ARG A 605 -17.18 -4.75 -18.01
N LEU A 606 -15.89 -4.95 -18.28
CA LEU A 606 -15.05 -4.05 -19.09
C LEU A 606 -15.24 -4.24 -20.60
N ALA A 607 -15.65 -5.44 -21.03
CA ALA A 607 -15.84 -5.76 -22.44
C ALA A 607 -17.18 -5.27 -23.03
N LYS A 608 -18.02 -4.61 -22.23
CA LYS A 608 -19.32 -4.04 -22.60
C LYS A 608 -19.23 -2.53 -22.67
#